data_AF-A0A1G8P2K7-F1
#
_entry.id   AF-A0A1G8P2K7-F1
#
_cell.length_a   1.000
_cell.length_b   1.000
_cell.length_c   1.000
_cell.angle_alpha   90.00
_cell.angle_beta   90.00
_cell.angle_gamma   90.00
#
_symmetry.space_group_name_H-M   'P 1'
#
loop_
_entity.id
_entity.type
_entity.pdbx_description
1 polymer ?
#
loop_
_entity_poly.entity_id
_entity_poly.type
_entity_poly.pdbx_seq_one_letter_code
_entity_poly.pdbx_strand_id
1 'polypeptide(L)'
;MFPQSTLLDPLFWMLMGATQVLVFAGANQWFKELKLGMTAWKWALVAGYWLSLVLTIAGAFTLMGENEGNAGWYLLGTVGLALVIAGVGLGKWLLHLRPGQR
;
A
#
# COMPACT_ATOMS: atom_id res chain seq x y z
N MET A 1 4.25 28.08 -18.77
CA MET A 1 3.59 26.77 -18.93
C MET A 1 3.59 26.09 -17.58
N PHE A 2 2.43 25.69 -17.07
CA PHE A 2 2.32 24.97 -15.80
C PHE A 2 3.14 23.66 -15.89
N PRO A 3 4.03 23.34 -14.93
CA PRO A 3 4.79 22.10 -14.94
C PRO A 3 3.90 20.83 -14.93
N GLN A 4 2.64 20.99 -14.50
CA GLN A 4 1.61 19.95 -14.38
C GLN A 4 0.97 19.50 -15.72
N SER A 5 1.61 19.80 -16.86
CA SER A 5 1.07 19.52 -18.20
C SER A 5 2.04 18.75 -19.08
N THR A 6 3.05 18.11 -18.47
CA THR A 6 3.93 17.19 -19.16
C THR A 6 3.27 15.81 -19.24
N LEU A 7 3.58 15.03 -20.29
CA LEU A 7 3.13 13.64 -20.46
C LEU A 7 3.40 12.75 -19.21
N LEU A 8 4.32 13.18 -18.33
CA LEU A 8 4.71 12.49 -17.12
C LEU A 8 3.58 12.39 -16.08
N ASP A 9 2.74 13.42 -15.93
CA ASP A 9 1.63 13.40 -14.96
C ASP A 9 0.58 12.32 -15.28
N PRO A 10 -0.02 12.27 -16.48
CA PRO A 10 -0.96 11.20 -16.81
C PRO A 10 -0.28 9.83 -16.82
N LEU A 11 0.98 9.71 -17.24
CA LEU A 11 1.73 8.45 -17.16
C LEU A 11 1.92 7.99 -15.71
N PHE A 12 2.25 8.90 -14.79
CA PHE A 12 2.38 8.59 -13.37
C PHE A 12 1.08 8.03 -12.79
N TRP A 13 -0.06 8.67 -13.05
CA TRP A 13 -1.35 8.20 -12.57
C TRP A 13 -1.78 6.88 -13.20
N MET A 14 -1.50 6.67 -14.49
CA MET A 14 -1.72 5.38 -15.15
C MET A 14 -0.88 4.26 -14.53
N LEU A 15 0.41 4.51 -14.27
CA LEU A 15 1.30 3.56 -13.60
C LEU A 15 0.84 3.25 -12.18
N MET A 16 0.42 4.27 -11.43
CA MET A 16 -0.15 4.08 -10.09
C MET A 16 -1.39 3.21 -10.15
N GLY A 17 -2.34 3.50 -11.04
CA GLY A 17 -3.55 2.69 -11.23
C GLY A 17 -3.24 1.24 -11.65
N ALA A 18 -2.35 1.04 -12.62
CA ALA A 18 -1.91 -0.29 -13.05
C ALA A 18 -1.27 -1.07 -11.89
N THR A 19 -0.44 -0.40 -11.09
CA THR A 19 0.18 -1.00 -9.90
C THR A 19 -0.87 -1.47 -8.89
N GLN A 20 -1.93 -0.67 -8.65
CA GLN A 20 -3.03 -1.08 -7.77
C GLN A 20 -3.70 -2.36 -8.28
N VAL A 21 -4.03 -2.42 -9.57
CA VAL A 21 -4.66 -3.60 -10.19
C VAL A 21 -3.77 -4.83 -10.04
N LEU A 22 -2.47 -4.70 -10.32
CA LEU A 22 -1.50 -5.79 -10.20
C LEU A 22 -1.37 -6.28 -8.75
N VAL A 23 -1.39 -5.39 -7.77
CA VAL A 23 -1.34 -5.77 -6.35
C VAL A 23 -2.57 -6.58 -5.96
N PHE A 24 -3.78 -6.16 -6.36
CA PHE A 24 -5.00 -6.92 -6.04
C PHE A 24 -5.08 -8.26 -6.79
N ALA A 25 -4.68 -8.28 -8.06
CA ALA A 25 -4.60 -9.51 -8.83
C ALA A 25 -3.59 -10.50 -8.23
N GLY A 26 -2.40 -10.00 -7.86
CA GLY A 26 -1.33 -10.77 -7.22
C GLY A 26 -1.70 -11.23 -5.81
N ALA A 27 -2.39 -10.40 -5.01
CA ALA A 27 -2.83 -10.77 -3.67
C ALA A 27 -3.74 -12.00 -3.69
N ASN A 28 -4.63 -12.10 -4.68
CA ASN A 28 -5.50 -13.26 -4.90
C ASN A 28 -4.72 -14.53 -5.27
N GLN A 29 -3.54 -14.39 -5.87
CA GLN A 29 -2.67 -15.52 -6.19
C GLN A 29 -1.80 -15.92 -4.98
N TRP A 30 -1.19 -14.94 -4.31
CA TRP A 30 -0.34 -15.18 -3.15
C TRP A 30 -1.04 -15.91 -2.02
N PHE A 31 -2.31 -15.61 -1.71
CA PHE A 31 -2.99 -16.36 -0.63
C PHE A 31 -3.20 -17.84 -0.98
N LYS A 32 -3.44 -18.17 -2.26
CA LYS A 32 -3.61 -19.55 -2.74
C LYS A 32 -2.30 -20.30 -2.63
N GLU A 33 -1.21 -19.70 -3.11
CA GLU A 33 0.14 -20.27 -3.06
C GLU A 33 0.63 -20.45 -1.62
N LEU A 34 0.40 -19.45 -0.77
CA LEU A 34 0.78 -19.47 0.65
C LEU A 34 -0.19 -20.28 1.52
N LYS A 35 -1.31 -20.77 0.97
CA LYS A 35 -2.36 -21.50 1.71
C LYS A 35 -2.83 -20.74 2.96
N LEU A 36 -3.00 -19.43 2.85
CA LEU A 36 -3.46 -18.61 3.97
C LEU A 36 -4.94 -18.88 4.26
N GLY A 37 -5.27 -19.13 5.52
CA GLY A 37 -6.66 -19.28 5.98
C GLY A 37 -7.36 -17.92 6.06
N MET A 38 -7.62 -17.31 4.90
CA MET A 38 -8.20 -15.97 4.79
C MET A 38 -9.72 -16.01 5.01
N THR A 39 -10.17 -15.29 6.03
CA THR A 39 -11.59 -15.02 6.31
C THR A 39 -11.94 -13.60 5.86
N ALA A 40 -13.22 -13.26 5.76
CA ALA A 40 -13.66 -11.92 5.35
C ALA A 40 -13.03 -10.79 6.18
N TRP A 41 -12.88 -10.96 7.49
CA TRP A 41 -12.27 -9.95 8.35
C TRP A 41 -10.75 -9.83 8.15
N LYS A 42 -10.03 -10.93 7.84
CA LYS A 42 -8.59 -10.87 7.51
C LYS A 42 -8.37 -10.14 6.19
N TRP A 43 -9.26 -10.34 5.22
CA TRP A 43 -9.29 -9.57 3.98
C TRP A 43 -9.55 -8.09 4.24
N ALA A 44 -10.53 -7.75 5.09
CA ALA A 44 -10.78 -6.36 5.46
C ALA A 44 -9.57 -5.72 6.14
N LEU A 45 -8.83 -6.45 6.98
CA LEU A 45 -7.62 -5.96 7.63
C LEU A 45 -6.49 -5.70 6.62
N VAL A 46 -6.23 -6.65 5.70
CA VAL A 46 -5.22 -6.45 4.63
C VAL A 46 -5.61 -5.29 3.71
N ALA A 47 -6.89 -5.18 3.35
CA ALA A 47 -7.38 -4.08 2.52
C ALA A 47 -7.28 -2.73 3.25
N GLY A 48 -7.61 -2.67 4.55
CA GLY A 48 -7.47 -1.47 5.36
C GLY A 48 -6.01 -1.04 5.55
N TYR A 49 -5.11 -2.01 5.73
CA TYR A 49 -3.67 -1.78 5.72
C TYR A 49 -3.21 -1.17 4.38
N TRP A 50 -3.59 -1.80 3.27
CA TRP A 50 -3.22 -1.34 1.93
C TRP A 50 -3.74 0.06 1.63
N LEU A 51 -5.00 0.34 1.96
CA LEU A 51 -5.61 1.66 1.80
C LEU A 51 -4.86 2.72 2.61
N SER A 52 -4.49 2.41 3.86
CA SER A 52 -3.71 3.32 4.72
C SER A 52 -2.35 3.66 4.12
N LEU A 53 -1.67 2.66 3.53
CA LEU A 53 -0.40 2.84 2.84
C LEU A 53 -0.54 3.75 1.62
N VAL A 54 -1.54 3.50 0.77
CA VAL A 54 -1.81 4.31 -0.42
C VAL A 54 -2.15 5.76 -0.04
N LEU A 55 -3.00 5.96 0.98
CA LEU A 55 -3.35 7.31 1.46
C LEU A 55 -2.16 8.05 2.05
N THR A 56 -1.27 7.34 2.75
CA THR A 56 -0.04 7.94 3.31
C THR A 56 0.90 8.40 2.19
N ILE A 57 1.08 7.56 1.17
CA ILE A 57 1.89 7.92 -0.02
C ILE A 57 1.25 9.11 -0.73
N ALA A 58 -0.05 9.02 -1.05
CA ALA A 58 -0.76 10.09 -1.74
C ALA A 58 -0.70 11.41 -0.95
N GLY A 59 -1.02 11.39 0.34
CA GLY A 59 -0.97 12.58 1.20
C GLY A 59 0.43 13.19 1.30
N ALA A 60 1.48 12.37 1.35
CA ALA A 60 2.84 12.89 1.36
C ALA A 60 3.22 13.59 0.05
N PHE A 61 2.85 13.01 -1.10
CA PHE A 61 3.09 13.64 -2.39
C PHE A 61 2.23 14.89 -2.60
N THR A 62 1.01 14.94 -2.05
CA THR A 62 0.20 16.15 -2.01
C THR A 62 0.92 17.27 -1.24
N LEU A 63 1.40 16.99 -0.02
CA LEU A 63 2.15 17.96 0.78
C LEU A 63 3.44 18.44 0.07
N MET A 64 4.17 17.52 -0.56
CA MET A 64 5.35 17.88 -1.36
C MET A 64 4.98 18.79 -2.55
N GLY A 65 3.82 18.56 -3.18
CA GLY A 65 3.30 19.40 -4.26
C GLY A 65 2.82 20.78 -3.80
N GLU A 66 2.40 20.91 -2.52
CA GLU A 66 1.95 22.16 -1.90
C GLU A 66 3.11 23.00 -1.31
N ASN A 67 4.36 22.72 -1.70
CA ASN A 67 5.58 23.32 -1.16
C ASN A 67 5.84 23.01 0.33
N GLU A 68 5.17 22.02 0.91
CA GLU A 68 5.40 21.53 2.27
C GLU A 68 6.26 20.25 2.28
N GLY A 69 7.36 20.27 1.53
CA GLY A 69 8.20 19.09 1.31
C GLY A 69 8.67 18.40 2.59
N ASN A 70 9.04 19.16 3.62
CA ASN A 70 9.43 18.61 4.92
C ASN A 70 8.28 17.84 5.58
N ALA A 71 7.05 18.36 5.54
CA ALA A 71 5.88 17.67 6.10
C ALA A 71 5.60 16.37 5.36
N GLY A 72 5.71 16.37 4.02
CA GLY A 72 5.62 15.16 3.20
C GLY A 72 6.67 14.11 3.58
N TRP A 73 7.92 14.52 3.78
CA TRP A 73 9.00 13.62 4.24
C TRP A 73 8.75 13.08 5.65
N TYR A 74 8.26 13.91 6.59
CA TYR A 74 7.89 13.45 7.92
C TYR A 74 6.73 12.46 7.87
N LEU A 75 5.72 12.69 7.03
CA LEU A 75 4.59 11.77 6.86
C LEU A 75 5.04 10.41 6.31
N LEU A 76 5.89 10.39 5.26
CA LEU A 76 6.47 9.15 4.75
C LEU A 76 7.38 8.47 5.77
N GLY A 77 8.26 9.23 6.41
CA GLY A 77 9.27 8.70 7.32
C GLY A 77 8.68 8.15 8.61
N THR A 78 7.60 8.74 9.14
CA THR A 78 6.98 8.32 10.40
C THR A 78 5.84 7.34 10.15
N VAL A 79 4.76 7.81 9.50
CA VAL A 79 3.56 7.01 9.25
C VAL A 79 3.86 5.93 8.20
N GLY A 80 4.56 6.28 7.13
CA GLY A 80 4.94 5.30 6.10
C GLY A 80 5.82 4.18 6.66
N LEU A 81 6.84 4.50 7.46
CA LEU A 81 7.66 3.49 8.12
C LEU A 81 6.85 2.61 9.08
N ALA A 82 5.99 3.23 9.90
CA ALA A 82 5.12 2.50 10.82
C ALA A 82 4.20 1.52 10.06
N LEU A 83 3.66 1.94 8.91
CA LEU A 83 2.87 1.08 8.03
C LEU A 83 3.71 -0.03 7.41
N VAL A 84 4.95 0.22 6.98
CA VAL A 84 5.82 -0.87 6.49
C VAL A 84 6.06 -1.92 7.58
N ILE A 85 6.38 -1.50 8.80
CA ILE A 85 6.55 -2.40 9.95
C ILE A 85 5.26 -3.18 10.23
N ALA A 86 4.11 -2.49 10.23
CA ALA A 86 2.80 -3.12 10.43
C ALA A 86 2.47 -4.14 9.34
N GLY A 87 2.81 -3.85 8.07
CA GLY A 87 2.61 -4.75 6.94
C GLY A 87 3.44 -6.03 7.05
N VAL A 88 4.71 -5.91 7.45
CA VAL A 88 5.57 -7.07 7.74
C VAL A 88 5.00 -7.88 8.90
N GLY A 89 4.58 -7.21 9.98
CA GLY A 89 3.94 -7.86 11.13
C GLY A 89 2.67 -8.62 10.76
N LEU A 90 1.79 -7.97 9.98
CA LEU A 90 0.56 -8.56 9.46
C LEU A 90 0.84 -9.78 8.60
N GLY A 91 1.80 -9.68 7.68
CA GLY A 91 2.23 -10.81 6.84
C GLY A 91 2.73 -11.99 7.68
N LYS A 92 3.62 -11.75 8.64
CA LYS A 92 4.12 -12.80 9.56
C LYS A 92 2.99 -13.44 10.35
N TRP A 93 2.06 -12.64 10.87
CA TRP A 93 0.94 -13.13 11.65
C TRP A 93 -0.03 -13.95 10.80
N LEU A 94 -0.35 -13.53 9.57
CA LEU A 94 -1.16 -14.33 8.63
C LEU A 94 -0.49 -15.67 8.33
N LEU A 95 0.84 -15.68 8.14
CA LEU A 95 1.61 -16.89 7.91
C LEU A 95 1.64 -17.82 9.13
N HIS A 96 1.59 -17.29 10.35
CA HIS A 96 1.50 -18.07 11.58
C HIS A 96 0.11 -18.69 11.79
N LEU A 97 -0.95 -18.02 11.30
CA LEU A 97 -2.32 -18.51 11.34
C LEU A 97 -2.67 -19.48 10.19
N ARG A 98 -1.68 -20.06 9.53
CA ARG A 98 -1.90 -21.00 8.42
C ARG A 98 -2.65 -22.26 8.91
N PRO A 99 -3.70 -22.70 8.21
CA PRO A 99 -4.37 -23.96 8.52
C PRO A 99 -3.39 -25.13 8.35
N GLY A 100 -3.32 -26.02 9.34
CA GLY A 100 -2.44 -27.20 9.31
C GLY A 100 -1.08 -27.05 10.01
N GLN A 101 -0.82 -25.95 10.72
CA GLN A 101 0.28 -25.86 11.71
C GLN A 101 -0.13 -26.27 13.14
N ARG A 102 -1.31 -26.88 13.31
CA ARG A 102 -1.74 -27.57 14.53
C ARG A 102 -2.04 -29.03 14.20
#